data_AF-A0A0L0NPT0-F1
#
_entry.id   AF-A0A0L0NPT0-F1
#
_cell.length_a   1.000
_cell.length_b   1.000
_cell.length_c   1.000
_cell.angle_alpha   90.00
_cell.angle_beta   90.00
_cell.angle_gamma   90.00
#
_symmetry.space_group_name_H-M   'P 1'
#
loop_
_entity.id
_entity.type
_entity.pdbx_description
1 polymer ?
#
loop_
_entity_poly.entity_id
_entity_poly.type
_entity_poly.pdbx_seq_one_letter_code
_entity_poly.pdbx_strand_id
1 'polypeptide(L)'
;MSRSFRTVARWVPRLTTPRVNIVRSYATNPELPLEKYKHKLEQKAKEVGALNVAELQEKLKDQIEAKKKEFNAVDPLKELEEYERKQAEELKKKKREEETNPVIRAAIDKNTPKEPYKTLASFIDVEKVKELPRKELEFVWRARFQNKERTLQAMMEAHQFATIFANAFKNPNFVLPLPRGEDGYEIHFVQWEFPGPNTTHCMLTTLAEYQLHKEYAKPHTTLMFHQELIEDKDVVLMNGQVELDVSLTMDEAQLLVLNVQRFYGGLKESEGSKRKLALLRDFTSGNPNFDMKKLVEEAASFD
;
A
#
# COMPACT_ATOMS: atom_id res chain seq x y z
N MET A 1 5.31 49.19 -40.27
CA MET A 1 4.03 48.45 -40.33
C MET A 1 3.99 47.46 -39.17
N SER A 2 3.28 47.82 -38.09
CA SER A 2 3.12 47.00 -36.88
C SER A 2 1.99 45.98 -37.10
N ARG A 3 2.25 44.69 -36.89
CA ARG A 3 1.21 43.64 -36.89
C ARG A 3 1.08 43.06 -35.49
N SER A 4 0.02 43.49 -34.82
CA SER A 4 -0.48 43.00 -33.54
C SER A 4 -0.98 41.55 -33.67
N PHE A 5 -0.38 40.62 -32.94
CA PHE A 5 -0.94 39.28 -32.74
C PHE A 5 -1.88 39.30 -31.52
N ARG A 6 -3.19 39.11 -31.76
CA ARG A 6 -4.18 38.87 -30.71
C ARG A 6 -4.26 37.37 -30.45
N THR A 7 -3.80 36.93 -29.29
CA THR A 7 -3.97 35.54 -28.83
C THR A 7 -5.38 35.35 -28.29
N VAL A 8 -6.16 34.49 -28.95
CA VAL A 8 -7.52 34.11 -28.53
C VAL A 8 -7.40 33.07 -27.41
N ALA A 9 -7.83 33.42 -26.20
CA ALA A 9 -7.91 32.50 -25.08
C ALA A 9 -9.01 31.45 -25.35
N ARG A 10 -8.65 30.17 -25.45
CA ARG A 10 -9.61 29.06 -25.49
C ARG A 10 -10.11 28.77 -24.08
N TRP A 11 -11.39 29.00 -23.86
CA TRP A 11 -12.12 28.60 -22.67
C TRP A 11 -12.33 27.08 -22.68
N VAL A 12 -11.86 26.36 -21.66
CA VAL A 12 -12.13 24.93 -21.46
C VAL A 12 -13.17 24.81 -20.34
N PRO A 13 -14.39 24.30 -20.60
CA PRO A 13 -15.36 24.09 -19.54
C PRO A 13 -14.89 22.97 -18.61
N ARG A 14 -14.86 23.24 -17.29
CA ARG A 14 -14.77 22.18 -16.28
C ARG A 14 -16.09 21.42 -16.25
N LEU A 15 -16.06 20.14 -16.59
CA LEU A 15 -17.17 19.23 -16.34
C LEU A 15 -17.28 18.99 -14.83
N THR A 16 -18.20 19.70 -14.18
CA THR A 16 -18.67 19.36 -12.83
C THR A 16 -19.62 18.18 -12.97
N THR A 17 -19.23 17.00 -12.50
CA THR A 17 -20.17 15.88 -12.38
C THR A 17 -21.16 16.18 -11.25
N PRO A 18 -22.47 16.11 -11.49
CA PRO A 18 -23.45 16.27 -10.41
C PRO A 18 -23.36 15.06 -9.48
N ARG A 19 -23.33 15.31 -8.17
CA ARG A 19 -23.54 14.27 -7.15
C ARG A 19 -24.96 13.73 -7.33
N VAL A 20 -25.06 12.51 -7.85
CA VAL A 20 -26.33 11.79 -7.93
C VAL A 20 -26.60 11.22 -6.54
N ASN A 21 -27.49 11.87 -5.78
CA ASN A 21 -28.09 11.23 -4.60
C ASN A 21 -29.05 10.15 -5.11
N ILE A 22 -28.57 8.90 -5.14
CA ILE A 22 -29.43 7.75 -5.40
C ILE A 22 -30.28 7.54 -4.15
N VAL A 23 -31.44 8.19 -4.09
CA VAL A 23 -32.47 7.88 -3.09
C VAL A 23 -33.10 6.56 -3.52
N ARG A 24 -32.62 5.46 -2.92
CA ARG A 24 -33.21 4.14 -3.13
C ARG A 24 -34.46 4.03 -2.27
N SER A 25 -35.62 4.36 -2.84
CA SER A 25 -36.91 4.20 -2.18
C SER A 25 -37.26 2.71 -2.12
N TYR A 26 -37.09 2.08 -0.96
CA TYR A 26 -37.66 0.76 -0.68
C TYR A 26 -39.15 0.95 -0.36
N ALA A 27 -40.01 0.93 -1.37
CA ALA A 27 -41.44 0.78 -1.15
C ALA A 27 -41.70 -0.65 -0.67
N THR A 28 -41.86 -0.86 0.63
CA THR A 28 -42.27 -2.15 1.18
C THR A 28 -43.75 -2.38 0.84
N ASN A 29 -44.04 -3.36 0.01
CA ASN A 29 -45.40 -3.78 -0.31
C ASN A 29 -46.07 -4.31 0.98
N PRO A 30 -47.19 -3.73 1.46
CA PRO A 30 -47.77 -4.07 2.76
C PRO A 30 -48.32 -5.50 2.86
N GLU A 31 -48.53 -6.18 1.73
CA GLU A 31 -49.03 -7.56 1.69
C GLU A 31 -47.94 -8.62 1.98
N LEU A 32 -46.68 -8.34 1.61
CA LEU A 32 -45.56 -9.28 1.75
C LEU A 32 -45.26 -9.69 3.21
N PRO A 33 -45.34 -8.79 4.22
CA PRO A 33 -45.17 -9.19 5.62
C PRO A 33 -46.36 -10.00 6.17
N LEU A 34 -47.59 -9.71 5.74
CA LEU A 34 -48.79 -10.37 6.26
C LEU A 34 -48.81 -11.86 5.90
N GLU A 35 -48.39 -12.21 4.68
CA GLU A 35 -48.26 -13.61 4.25
C GLU A 35 -47.21 -14.37 5.08
N LYS A 36 -46.06 -13.75 5.33
CA LYS A 36 -44.96 -14.36 6.12
C LYS A 36 -45.34 -14.65 7.57
N TYR A 37 -46.28 -13.88 8.14
CA TYR A 37 -46.67 -14.00 9.55
C TYR A 37 -48.09 -14.57 9.76
N LYS A 38 -48.79 -14.97 8.69
CA LYS A 38 -50.15 -15.49 8.75
C LYS A 38 -50.34 -16.61 9.78
N HIS A 39 -49.46 -17.61 9.77
CA HIS A 39 -49.52 -18.74 10.72
C HIS A 39 -49.34 -18.31 12.18
N LYS A 40 -48.48 -17.30 12.44
CA LYS A 40 -48.26 -16.77 13.80
C LYS A 40 -49.46 -15.94 14.28
N LEU A 41 -50.12 -15.22 13.38
CA LEU A 41 -51.33 -14.48 13.67
C LEU A 41 -52.51 -15.41 13.98
N GLU A 42 -52.62 -16.53 13.27
CA GLU A 42 -53.64 -17.56 13.55
C GLU A 42 -53.41 -18.27 14.89
N GLN A 43 -52.16 -18.55 15.27
CA GLN A 43 -51.81 -19.08 16.60
C GLN A 43 -52.17 -18.09 17.72
N LYS A 44 -51.78 -16.82 17.56
CA LYS A 44 -52.15 -15.73 18.48
C LYS A 44 -53.66 -15.52 18.57
N ALA A 45 -54.39 -15.68 17.47
CA ALA A 45 -55.85 -15.57 17.46
C ALA A 45 -56.49 -16.67 18.31
N LYS A 46 -56.00 -17.91 18.22
CA LYS A 46 -56.45 -19.04 19.06
C LYS A 46 -56.15 -18.82 20.54
N GLU A 47 -54.96 -18.31 20.88
CA GLU A 47 -54.57 -18.02 22.27
C GLU A 47 -55.44 -16.93 22.92
N VAL A 48 -55.86 -15.93 22.15
CA VAL A 48 -56.67 -14.79 22.63
C VAL A 48 -58.18 -15.06 22.49
N GLY A 49 -58.58 -16.24 21.98
CA GLY A 49 -59.98 -16.61 21.79
C GLY A 49 -60.70 -15.77 20.73
N ALA A 50 -60.02 -15.43 19.63
CA ALA A 50 -60.60 -14.79 18.45
C ALA A 50 -60.80 -15.82 17.33
N LEU A 51 -61.92 -15.75 16.59
CA LEU A 51 -62.25 -16.75 15.56
C LEU A 51 -61.43 -16.53 14.28
N ASN A 52 -61.11 -15.26 13.97
CA ASN A 52 -60.39 -14.86 12.76
C ASN A 52 -59.33 -13.78 13.05
N VAL A 53 -58.34 -13.65 12.17
CA VAL A 53 -57.26 -12.63 12.26
C VAL A 53 -57.81 -11.19 12.29
N ALA A 54 -58.95 -10.93 11.66
CA ALA A 54 -59.63 -9.64 11.69
C ALA A 54 -60.17 -9.28 13.09
N GLU A 55 -60.76 -10.24 13.81
CA GLU A 55 -61.25 -10.03 15.18
C GLU A 55 -60.09 -9.85 16.19
N LEU A 56 -58.95 -10.52 15.93
CA LEU A 56 -57.74 -10.32 16.72
C LEU A 56 -57.22 -8.88 16.59
N GLN A 57 -57.26 -8.31 15.39
CA GLN A 57 -56.87 -6.92 15.15
C GLN A 57 -57.80 -5.93 15.85
N GLU A 58 -59.11 -6.19 15.89
CA GLU A 58 -60.04 -5.34 16.64
C GLU A 58 -59.82 -5.44 18.16
N LYS A 59 -59.68 -6.65 18.70
CA LYS A 59 -59.43 -6.86 20.15
C LYS A 59 -58.10 -6.26 20.62
N LEU A 60 -57.09 -6.20 19.75
CA LEU A 60 -55.77 -5.67 20.07
C LEU A 60 -55.54 -4.25 19.55
N LYS A 61 -56.57 -3.59 19.01
CA LYS A 61 -56.44 -2.27 18.38
C LYS A 61 -55.78 -1.25 19.29
N ASP A 62 -56.21 -1.20 20.55
CA ASP A 62 -55.65 -0.26 21.54
C ASP A 62 -54.17 -0.55 21.86
N GLN A 63 -53.78 -1.83 21.92
CA GLN A 63 -52.38 -2.24 22.12
C GLN A 63 -51.53 -1.94 20.88
N ILE A 64 -52.09 -2.13 19.69
CA ILE A 64 -51.43 -1.81 18.42
C ILE A 64 -51.22 -0.30 18.30
N GLU A 65 -52.21 0.51 18.67
CA GLU A 65 -52.09 1.98 18.67
C GLU A 65 -51.06 2.46 19.70
N ALA A 66 -51.03 1.88 20.90
CA ALA A 66 -50.01 2.17 21.91
C ALA A 66 -48.60 1.82 21.42
N LYS A 67 -48.40 0.60 20.90
CA LYS A 67 -47.13 0.14 20.31
C LYS A 67 -46.71 1.01 19.12
N LYS A 68 -47.64 1.38 18.25
CA LYS A 68 -47.38 2.25 17.09
C LYS A 68 -46.89 3.63 17.54
N LYS A 69 -47.45 4.18 18.62
CA LYS A 69 -46.96 5.43 19.23
C LYS A 69 -45.56 5.27 19.82
N GLU A 70 -45.27 4.16 20.50
CA GLU A 70 -43.92 3.86 21.02
C GLU A 70 -42.88 3.72 19.91
N PHE A 71 -43.18 2.96 18.86
CA PHE A 71 -42.25 2.75 17.74
C PHE A 71 -42.06 3.99 16.88
N ASN A 72 -43.09 4.84 16.73
CA ASN A 72 -42.96 6.13 16.03
C ASN A 72 -42.25 7.21 16.86
N ALA A 73 -42.09 7.02 18.17
CA ALA A 73 -41.36 7.96 19.03
C ALA A 73 -39.83 7.77 18.94
N VAL A 74 -39.37 6.58 18.52
CA VAL A 74 -37.96 6.31 18.24
C VAL A 74 -37.66 6.84 16.85
N ASP A 75 -36.95 7.97 16.80
CA ASP A 75 -36.51 8.56 15.54
C ASP A 75 -35.36 7.73 14.94
N PRO A 76 -35.58 6.96 13.86
CA PRO A 76 -34.56 6.13 13.25
C PRO A 76 -33.44 6.96 12.59
N LEU A 77 -33.61 8.27 12.43
CA LEU A 77 -32.57 9.16 11.91
C LEU A 77 -31.57 9.60 12.97
N LYS A 78 -31.90 9.59 14.27
CA LYS A 78 -30.98 10.09 15.30
C LYS A 78 -29.66 9.32 15.35
N GLU A 79 -29.71 8.01 15.16
CA GLU A 79 -28.50 7.16 15.14
C GLU A 79 -27.63 7.47 13.90
N LEU A 80 -28.26 7.70 12.74
CA LEU A 80 -27.57 8.12 11.52
C LEU A 80 -26.98 9.53 11.65
N GLU A 81 -27.74 10.49 12.21
CA GLU A 81 -27.28 11.85 12.46
C GLU A 81 -26.10 11.89 13.44
N GLU A 82 -26.12 11.07 14.49
CA GLU A 82 -24.99 10.92 15.41
C GLU A 82 -23.76 10.29 14.74
N TYR A 83 -23.96 9.29 13.87
CA TYR A 83 -22.89 8.68 13.08
C TYR A 83 -22.28 9.67 12.08
N GLU A 84 -23.11 10.42 11.35
CA GLU A 84 -22.67 11.46 10.41
C GLU A 84 -21.97 12.61 11.13
N ARG A 85 -22.46 13.01 12.32
CA ARG A 85 -21.83 14.05 13.14
C ARG A 85 -20.46 13.60 13.64
N LYS A 86 -20.33 12.36 14.11
CA LYS A 86 -19.02 11.76 14.50
C LYS A 86 -18.05 11.71 13.33
N GLN A 87 -18.50 11.25 12.16
CA GLN A 87 -17.69 11.24 10.92
C GLN A 87 -17.25 12.65 10.52
N ALA A 88 -18.14 13.64 10.61
CA ALA A 88 -17.83 15.03 10.30
C ALA A 88 -16.86 15.66 11.31
N GLU A 89 -16.96 15.32 12.59
CA GLU A 89 -16.03 15.75 13.64
C GLU A 89 -14.66 15.10 13.49
N GLU A 90 -14.57 13.81 13.17
CA GLU A 90 -13.31 13.14 12.87
C GLU A 90 -12.62 13.73 11.63
N LEU A 91 -13.39 14.03 10.57
CA LEU A 91 -12.85 14.66 9.37
C LEU A 91 -12.38 16.09 9.67
N LYS A 92 -13.11 16.84 10.49
CA LYS A 92 -12.68 18.17 10.96
C LYS A 92 -11.44 18.07 11.85
N LYS A 93 -11.31 17.04 12.68
CA LYS A 93 -10.14 16.81 13.53
C LYS A 93 -8.91 16.47 12.68
N LYS A 94 -9.04 15.58 11.69
CA LYS A 94 -7.97 15.31 10.70
C LYS A 94 -7.52 16.57 9.95
N LYS A 95 -8.48 17.39 9.47
CA LYS A 95 -8.14 18.67 8.82
C LYS A 95 -7.46 19.65 9.78
N ARG A 96 -7.90 19.71 11.04
CA ARG A 96 -7.29 20.59 12.04
C ARG A 96 -5.88 20.09 12.44
N GLU A 97 -5.66 18.79 12.50
CA GLU A 97 -4.35 18.16 12.70
C GLU A 97 -3.43 18.35 11.48
N GLU A 98 -3.97 18.42 10.27
CA GLU A 98 -3.26 18.84 9.05
C GLU A 98 -2.91 20.34 9.07
N GLU A 99 -3.77 21.20 9.65
CA GLU A 99 -3.58 22.65 9.73
C GLU A 99 -2.67 23.10 10.89
N THR A 100 -2.62 22.36 12.01
CA THR A 100 -1.79 22.72 13.20
C THR A 100 -0.36 22.19 13.12
N ASN A 101 -0.03 21.33 12.16
CA ASN A 101 1.33 20.90 11.85
C ASN A 101 1.81 21.37 10.45
N PRO A 102 1.83 22.68 10.15
CA PRO A 102 2.18 23.19 8.82
C PRO A 102 3.68 23.07 8.50
N VAL A 103 4.53 22.68 9.46
CA VAL A 103 5.99 22.70 9.28
C VAL A 103 6.57 21.38 8.75
N ILE A 104 5.86 20.26 8.86
CA ILE A 104 6.40 18.93 8.47
C ILE A 104 6.07 18.58 7.00
N ARG A 105 5.18 19.33 6.34
CA ARG A 105 4.88 19.15 4.90
C ARG A 105 4.65 20.50 4.24
N ALA A 106 5.73 21.19 3.89
CA ALA A 106 5.64 22.32 2.97
C ALA A 106 4.91 21.89 1.68
N ALA A 107 4.06 22.76 1.13
CA ALA A 107 3.41 22.52 -0.15
C ALA A 107 4.49 22.33 -1.22
N ILE A 108 4.53 21.15 -1.83
CA ILE A 108 5.44 20.86 -2.96
C ILE A 108 5.15 21.88 -4.06
N ASP A 109 6.16 22.66 -4.45
CA ASP A 109 6.02 23.66 -5.51
C ASP A 109 5.59 22.98 -6.82
N LYS A 110 4.45 23.40 -7.35
CA LYS A 110 3.86 22.88 -8.60
C LYS A 110 4.76 23.12 -9.83
N ASN A 111 5.73 24.03 -9.74
CA ASN A 111 6.65 24.36 -10.81
C ASN A 111 7.91 23.49 -10.84
N THR A 112 8.10 22.59 -9.86
CA THR A 112 9.25 21.67 -9.86
C THR A 112 9.06 20.62 -10.95
N PRO A 113 10.04 20.41 -11.86
CA PRO A 113 10.00 19.32 -12.83
C PRO A 113 9.78 17.99 -12.10
N LYS A 114 8.68 17.30 -12.40
CA LYS A 114 8.43 15.96 -11.87
C LYS A 114 9.10 14.94 -12.75
N GLU A 115 10.20 14.40 -12.28
CA GLU A 115 10.80 13.21 -12.85
C GLU A 115 9.80 12.03 -12.79
N PRO A 116 9.91 11.03 -13.68
CA PRO A 116 9.00 9.90 -13.69
C PRO A 116 9.14 8.98 -12.46
N TYR A 117 10.17 9.22 -11.63
CA TYR A 117 10.46 8.51 -10.39
C TYR A 117 10.61 9.47 -9.20
N LYS A 118 10.57 8.92 -7.99
CA LYS A 118 10.75 9.69 -6.75
C LYS A 118 12.22 9.73 -6.37
N THR A 119 12.74 10.93 -6.17
CA THR A 119 14.09 11.20 -5.62
C THR A 119 14.05 11.36 -4.11
N LEU A 120 15.22 11.50 -3.47
CA LEU A 120 15.32 11.69 -2.02
C LEU A 120 14.52 12.92 -1.52
N ALA A 121 14.51 13.99 -2.33
CA ALA A 121 13.77 15.23 -2.06
C ALA A 121 12.26 15.02 -1.91
N SER A 122 11.71 13.93 -2.45
CA SER A 122 10.29 13.56 -2.26
C SER A 122 9.99 13.02 -0.86
N PHE A 123 11.02 12.61 -0.11
CA PHE A 123 10.88 11.97 1.19
C PHE A 123 11.32 12.87 2.34
N ILE A 124 12.45 13.55 2.18
CA ILE A 124 13.08 14.42 3.19
C ILE A 124 13.67 15.67 2.49
N ASP A 125 13.84 16.74 3.26
CA ASP A 125 14.47 17.97 2.77
C ASP A 125 15.99 17.79 2.71
N VAL A 126 16.53 17.65 1.50
CA VAL A 126 17.94 17.28 1.27
C VAL A 126 18.90 18.32 1.84
N GLU A 127 18.61 19.60 1.66
CA GLU A 127 19.47 20.69 2.13
C GLU A 127 19.57 20.71 3.66
N LYS A 128 18.44 20.55 4.35
CA LYS A 128 18.45 20.48 5.81
C LYS A 128 19.21 19.28 6.34
N VAL A 129 19.02 18.12 5.73
CA VAL A 129 19.68 16.91 6.24
C VAL A 129 21.17 16.87 5.93
N LYS A 130 21.66 17.61 4.93
CA LYS A 130 23.11 17.79 4.68
C LYS A 130 23.84 18.41 5.87
N GLU A 131 23.18 19.27 6.65
CA GLU A 131 23.78 19.90 7.84
C GLU A 131 23.77 18.98 9.07
N LEU A 132 22.93 17.95 9.10
CA LEU A 132 22.71 17.12 10.29
C LEU A 132 23.84 16.09 10.52
N PRO A 133 24.19 15.78 11.78
CA PRO A 133 25.02 14.63 12.10
C PRO A 133 24.40 13.32 11.59
N ARG A 134 25.25 12.35 11.26
CA ARG A 134 24.82 11.06 10.68
C ARG A 134 23.76 10.33 11.52
N LYS A 135 23.90 10.34 12.85
CA LYS A 135 22.92 9.72 13.76
C LYS A 135 21.55 10.39 13.68
N GLU A 136 21.52 11.72 13.60
CA GLU A 136 20.28 12.49 13.47
C GLU A 136 19.62 12.25 12.12
N LEU A 137 20.42 12.17 11.05
CA LEU A 137 19.92 11.76 9.73
C LEU A 137 19.27 10.37 9.79
N GLU A 138 19.88 9.39 10.47
CA GLU A 138 19.30 8.06 10.63
C GLU A 138 17.96 8.13 11.37
N PHE A 139 17.86 8.90 12.45
CA PHE A 139 16.60 9.09 13.17
C PHE A 139 15.52 9.73 12.30
N VAL A 140 15.86 10.78 11.54
CA VAL A 140 14.92 11.43 10.61
C VAL A 140 14.44 10.44 9.54
N TRP A 141 15.35 9.64 8.98
CA TRP A 141 15.01 8.64 7.98
C TRP A 141 14.09 7.56 8.55
N ARG A 142 14.39 7.03 9.74
CA ARG A 142 13.56 6.02 10.39
C ARG A 142 12.18 6.57 10.76
N ALA A 143 12.12 7.78 11.33
CA ALA A 143 10.88 8.45 11.70
C ALA A 143 9.96 8.70 10.49
N ARG A 144 10.53 8.91 9.30
CA ARG A 144 9.77 9.13 8.06
C ARG A 144 8.85 7.97 7.69
N PHE A 145 9.24 6.75 8.04
CA PHE A 145 8.55 5.50 7.71
C PHE A 145 7.94 4.78 8.92
N GLN A 146 8.20 5.24 10.15
CA GLN A 146 7.73 4.59 11.38
C GLN A 146 6.21 4.36 11.45
N ASN A 147 5.41 5.30 10.93
CA ASN A 147 3.95 5.21 10.95
C ASN A 147 3.35 4.66 9.64
N LYS A 148 4.20 4.10 8.76
CA LYS A 148 3.76 3.50 7.51
C LYS A 148 3.82 1.98 7.63
N GLU A 149 2.72 1.34 7.32
CA GLU A 149 2.67 -0.11 7.25
C GLU A 149 3.39 -0.60 5.98
N ARG A 150 3.93 -1.81 6.07
CA ARG A 150 4.57 -2.52 4.95
C ARG A 150 5.70 -1.76 4.25
N THR A 151 6.42 -0.91 4.99
CA THR A 151 7.62 -0.22 4.49
C THR A 151 8.90 -0.83 5.04
N LEU A 152 9.93 -0.86 4.20
CA LEU A 152 11.30 -1.18 4.57
C LEU A 152 12.12 0.11 4.56
N GLN A 153 13.11 0.22 5.43
CA GLN A 153 14.04 1.35 5.44
C GLN A 153 15.40 0.89 5.94
N ALA A 154 16.46 1.52 5.44
CA ALA A 154 17.82 1.32 5.92
C ALA A 154 18.70 2.52 5.53
N MET A 155 19.83 2.62 6.21
CA MET A 155 20.95 3.47 5.85
C MET A 155 22.17 2.56 5.64
N MET A 156 22.88 2.77 4.54
CA MET A 156 24.05 1.97 4.15
C MET A 156 25.24 2.90 3.92
N GLU A 157 26.46 2.39 4.09
CA GLU A 157 27.68 3.12 3.72
C GLU A 157 27.81 3.21 2.19
N ALA A 158 28.41 4.27 1.66
CA ALA A 158 28.58 4.38 0.21
C ALA A 158 29.47 3.26 -0.35
N HIS A 159 30.53 2.86 0.35
CA HIS A 159 31.39 1.76 -0.08
C HIS A 159 30.61 0.43 -0.21
N GLN A 160 29.69 0.17 0.73
CA GLN A 160 28.88 -1.04 0.74
C GLN A 160 27.93 -1.05 -0.46
N PHE A 161 27.28 0.09 -0.72
CA PHE A 161 26.39 0.23 -1.85
C PHE A 161 27.13 0.23 -3.20
N ALA A 162 28.33 0.78 -3.29
CA ALA A 162 29.12 0.79 -4.51
C ALA A 162 29.40 -0.64 -5.02
N THR A 163 29.70 -1.58 -4.12
CA THR A 163 29.86 -3.00 -4.45
C THR A 163 28.56 -3.61 -4.99
N ILE A 164 27.44 -3.36 -4.30
CA ILE A 164 26.11 -3.81 -4.75
C ILE A 164 25.80 -3.25 -6.13
N PHE A 165 25.97 -1.94 -6.32
CA PHE A 165 25.70 -1.24 -7.57
C PHE A 165 26.53 -1.81 -8.71
N ALA A 166 27.84 -2.00 -8.53
CA ALA A 166 28.71 -2.55 -9.57
C ALA A 166 28.32 -3.97 -9.98
N ASN A 167 27.89 -4.80 -9.01
CA ASN A 167 27.40 -6.15 -9.28
C ASN A 167 26.01 -6.13 -9.92
N ALA A 168 25.10 -5.27 -9.46
CA ALA A 168 23.76 -5.08 -9.99
C ALA A 168 23.77 -4.58 -11.43
N PHE A 169 24.65 -3.64 -11.73
CA PHE A 169 24.79 -3.11 -13.09
C PHE A 169 25.23 -4.18 -14.09
N LYS A 170 26.11 -5.10 -13.67
CA LYS A 170 26.57 -6.22 -14.51
C LYS A 170 25.60 -7.39 -14.53
N ASN A 171 24.80 -7.55 -13.48
CA ASN A 171 23.90 -8.68 -13.25
C ASN A 171 22.51 -8.14 -12.85
N PRO A 172 21.78 -7.45 -13.74
CA PRO A 172 20.57 -6.73 -13.36
C PRO A 172 19.40 -7.64 -13.03
N ASN A 173 19.44 -8.90 -13.47
CA ASN A 173 18.37 -9.87 -13.29
C ASN A 173 18.86 -11.08 -12.50
N PHE A 174 18.08 -11.52 -11.52
CA PHE A 174 18.38 -12.71 -10.74
C PHE A 174 17.11 -13.39 -10.22
N VAL A 175 17.26 -14.52 -9.55
CA VAL A 175 16.18 -15.23 -8.87
C VAL A 175 16.58 -15.55 -7.44
N LEU A 176 15.63 -15.42 -6.51
CA LEU A 176 15.83 -15.72 -5.11
C LEU A 176 14.76 -16.69 -4.61
N PRO A 177 15.15 -17.76 -3.91
CA PRO A 177 14.20 -18.65 -3.27
C PRO A 177 13.75 -18.07 -1.93
N LEU A 178 12.45 -18.14 -1.66
CA LEU A 178 11.86 -17.87 -0.36
C LEU A 178 11.28 -19.17 0.21
N PRO A 179 11.69 -19.60 1.42
CA PRO A 179 11.15 -20.80 2.03
C PRO A 179 9.68 -20.60 2.44
N ARG A 180 8.82 -21.56 2.10
CA ARG A 180 7.39 -21.62 2.51
C ARG A 180 7.10 -22.79 3.46
N GLY A 181 8.09 -23.17 4.29
CA GLY A 181 7.97 -24.29 5.21
C GLY A 181 7.96 -25.64 4.49
N GLU A 182 6.94 -26.47 4.75
CA GLU A 182 6.79 -27.79 4.13
C GLU A 182 6.40 -27.71 2.64
N ASP A 183 5.86 -26.57 2.19
CA ASP A 183 5.43 -26.32 0.82
C ASP A 183 6.60 -26.04 -0.15
N GLY A 184 7.84 -26.13 0.34
CA GLY A 184 9.06 -25.95 -0.46
C GLY A 184 9.50 -24.49 -0.58
N TYR A 185 9.87 -24.09 -1.79
CA TYR A 185 10.42 -22.75 -2.07
C TYR A 185 9.63 -22.04 -3.15
N GLU A 186 9.29 -20.78 -2.87
CA GLU A 186 8.73 -19.86 -3.86
C GLU A 186 9.85 -19.02 -4.47
N ILE A 187 9.96 -19.04 -5.80
CA ILE A 187 11.00 -18.30 -6.51
C ILE A 187 10.51 -16.88 -6.81
N HIS A 188 11.36 -15.92 -6.50
CA HIS A 188 11.14 -14.50 -6.72
C HIS A 188 12.15 -13.98 -7.73
N PHE A 189 11.67 -13.29 -8.76
CA PHE A 189 12.49 -12.62 -9.74
C PHE A 189 12.96 -11.27 -9.18
N VAL A 190 14.26 -11.01 -9.28
CA VAL A 190 14.91 -9.75 -8.87
C VAL A 190 15.29 -8.99 -10.13
N GLN A 191 14.89 -7.72 -10.22
CA GLN A 191 15.22 -6.83 -11.32
C GLN A 191 15.76 -5.50 -10.79
N TRP A 192 16.94 -5.13 -11.26
CA TRP A 192 17.56 -3.84 -10.98
C TRP A 192 17.32 -2.86 -12.14
N GLU A 193 16.95 -1.64 -11.78
CA GLU A 193 16.79 -0.53 -12.71
C GLU A 193 17.54 0.71 -12.25
N PHE A 194 18.03 1.48 -13.22
CA PHE A 194 18.85 2.66 -13.01
C PHE A 194 18.16 3.87 -13.65
N PRO A 195 17.02 4.33 -13.08
CA PRO A 195 16.19 5.38 -13.70
C PRO A 195 16.85 6.76 -13.70
N GLY A 196 17.83 6.99 -12.81
CA GLY A 196 18.47 8.27 -12.61
C GLY A 196 19.94 8.15 -12.20
N PRO A 197 20.67 9.27 -12.20
CA PRO A 197 22.09 9.29 -11.83
C PRO A 197 22.29 8.93 -10.34
N ASN A 198 21.38 9.39 -9.48
CA ASN A 198 21.46 9.19 -8.03
C ASN A 198 20.37 8.27 -7.48
N THR A 199 19.64 7.56 -8.34
CA THR A 199 18.51 6.73 -7.92
C THR A 199 18.60 5.36 -8.58
N THR A 200 18.57 4.31 -7.76
CA THR A 200 18.57 2.91 -8.21
C THR A 200 17.38 2.20 -7.63
N HIS A 201 16.68 1.41 -8.45
CA HIS A 201 15.55 0.61 -8.02
C HIS A 201 15.91 -0.87 -8.02
N CYS A 202 15.40 -1.62 -7.05
CA CYS A 202 15.40 -3.08 -7.03
C CYS A 202 13.97 -3.55 -6.81
N MET A 203 13.45 -4.31 -7.75
CA MET A 203 12.09 -4.82 -7.72
C MET A 203 12.11 -6.33 -7.56
N LEU A 204 11.20 -6.83 -6.73
CA LEU A 204 10.97 -8.25 -6.56
C LEU A 204 9.54 -8.58 -6.98
N THR A 205 9.43 -9.62 -7.79
CA THR A 205 8.17 -10.14 -8.33
C THR A 205 8.15 -11.65 -8.14
N THR A 206 7.00 -12.24 -7.79
CA THR A 206 6.91 -13.70 -7.74
C THR A 206 7.04 -14.26 -9.15
N LEU A 207 7.70 -15.40 -9.31
CA LEU A 207 7.89 -15.99 -10.64
C LEU A 207 6.54 -16.37 -11.28
N ALA A 208 5.56 -16.79 -10.47
CA ALA A 208 4.21 -17.10 -10.93
C ALA A 208 3.52 -15.87 -11.56
N GLU A 209 3.57 -14.72 -10.89
CA GLU A 209 3.00 -13.46 -11.39
C GLU A 209 3.74 -12.99 -12.65
N TYR A 210 5.08 -13.08 -12.64
CA TYR A 210 5.90 -12.73 -13.80
C TYR A 210 5.60 -13.63 -15.01
N GLN A 211 5.35 -14.92 -14.79
CA GLN A 211 4.99 -15.83 -15.88
C GLN A 211 3.62 -15.53 -16.46
N LEU A 212 2.67 -15.10 -15.62
CA LEU A 212 1.29 -14.78 -16.03
C LEU A 212 1.19 -13.45 -16.76
N HIS A 213 1.87 -12.41 -16.26
CA HIS A 213 1.70 -11.03 -16.73
C HIS A 213 2.91 -10.44 -17.46
N LYS A 214 4.06 -11.14 -17.46
CA LYS A 214 5.31 -10.74 -18.14
C LYS A 214 5.70 -9.30 -17.78
N GLU A 215 5.83 -8.43 -18.78
CA GLU A 215 6.23 -7.02 -18.64
C GLU A 215 5.24 -6.18 -17.83
N TYR A 216 4.01 -6.67 -17.63
CA TYR A 216 2.97 -6.01 -16.84
C TYR A 216 2.84 -6.59 -15.43
N ALA A 217 3.72 -7.52 -15.03
CA ALA A 217 3.70 -8.08 -13.70
C ALA A 217 4.06 -7.01 -12.66
N LYS A 218 3.16 -6.80 -11.72
CA LYS A 218 3.36 -5.83 -10.64
C LYS A 218 4.35 -6.41 -9.63
N PRO A 219 5.47 -5.73 -9.33
CA PRO A 219 6.36 -6.19 -8.28
C PRO A 219 5.68 -6.08 -6.91
N HIS A 220 5.82 -7.11 -6.09
CA HIS A 220 5.26 -7.11 -4.74
C HIS A 220 6.13 -6.30 -3.78
N THR A 221 7.43 -6.17 -4.06
CA THR A 221 8.36 -5.37 -3.25
C THR A 221 9.19 -4.49 -4.17
N THR A 222 9.18 -3.19 -3.92
CA THR A 222 10.00 -2.22 -4.65
C THR A 222 10.91 -1.49 -3.67
N LEU A 223 12.21 -1.54 -3.90
CA LEU A 223 13.25 -0.84 -3.15
C LEU A 223 13.78 0.32 -3.99
N MET A 224 14.07 1.44 -3.33
CA MET A 224 14.68 2.62 -3.90
C MET A 224 15.92 2.96 -3.08
N PHE A 225 17.06 3.12 -3.76
CA PHE A 225 18.33 3.52 -3.19
C PHE A 225 18.66 4.93 -3.68
N HIS A 226 18.81 5.84 -2.71
CA HIS A 226 19.06 7.26 -2.88
C HIS A 226 20.54 7.55 -2.61
N GLN A 227 21.25 8.00 -3.64
CA GLN A 227 22.69 8.21 -3.66
C GLN A 227 23.09 9.69 -3.51
N GLU A 228 22.12 10.59 -3.35
CA GLU A 228 22.32 12.05 -3.30
C GLU A 228 23.19 12.51 -2.11
N LEU A 229 23.36 11.68 -1.08
CA LEU A 229 24.15 12.00 0.12
C LEU A 229 25.53 11.32 0.17
N ILE A 230 25.95 10.64 -0.91
CA ILE A 230 27.25 9.96 -0.96
C ILE A 230 28.40 10.95 -0.77
N GLU A 231 28.41 12.05 -1.53
CA GLU A 231 29.51 13.03 -1.50
C GLU A 231 29.61 13.76 -0.16
N ASP A 232 28.46 14.11 0.43
CA ASP A 232 28.40 14.93 1.65
C ASP A 232 28.54 14.10 2.94
N LYS A 233 28.09 12.85 2.94
CA LYS A 233 27.93 12.05 4.18
C LYS A 233 28.39 10.60 4.08
N ASP A 234 28.86 10.14 2.93
CA ASP A 234 29.28 8.76 2.70
C ASP A 234 28.17 7.73 2.98
N VAL A 235 26.91 8.11 2.76
CA VAL A 235 25.74 7.25 3.03
C VAL A 235 24.77 7.18 1.86
N VAL A 236 24.14 6.02 1.74
CA VAL A 236 23.02 5.75 0.84
C VAL A 236 21.78 5.44 1.68
N LEU A 237 20.67 6.08 1.34
CA LEU A 237 19.39 5.86 2.00
C LEU A 237 18.53 4.91 1.18
N MET A 238 17.97 3.89 1.82
CA MET A 238 17.11 2.92 1.18
C MET A 238 15.71 2.99 1.78
N ASN A 239 14.69 3.03 0.92
CA ASN A 239 13.32 2.75 1.30
C ASN A 239 12.73 1.67 0.41
N GLY A 240 11.89 0.84 0.99
CA GLY A 240 11.11 -0.17 0.29
C GLY A 240 9.63 -0.09 0.60
N GLN A 241 8.80 -0.49 -0.34
CA GLN A 241 7.37 -0.69 -0.15
C GLN A 241 7.04 -2.13 -0.52
N VAL A 242 6.28 -2.79 0.34
CA VAL A 242 5.65 -4.08 0.05
C VAL A 242 4.18 -3.85 -0.21
N GLU A 243 3.68 -4.42 -1.29
CA GLU A 243 2.29 -4.28 -1.74
C GLU A 243 1.31 -5.02 -0.82
N LEU A 244 0.14 -4.43 -0.60
CA LEU A 244 -0.85 -4.93 0.36
C LEU A 244 -1.58 -6.19 -0.11
N ASP A 245 -1.72 -6.35 -1.42
CA ASP A 245 -2.48 -7.38 -2.12
C ASP A 245 -1.73 -8.72 -2.27
N VAL A 246 -0.55 -8.85 -1.66
CA VAL A 246 0.31 -10.03 -1.78
C VAL A 246 0.47 -10.75 -0.44
N SER A 247 0.42 -12.09 -0.48
CA SER A 247 0.67 -13.03 0.63
C SER A 247 2.16 -13.14 0.98
N LEU A 248 2.81 -12.00 1.18
CA LEU A 248 4.19 -11.90 1.63
C LEU A 248 4.22 -11.17 2.97
N THR A 249 4.70 -11.82 4.01
CA THR A 249 4.90 -11.19 5.31
C THR A 249 6.06 -10.21 5.29
N MET A 250 6.13 -9.31 6.27
CA MET A 250 7.23 -8.35 6.34
C MET A 250 8.58 -9.02 6.63
N ASP A 251 8.59 -10.10 7.40
CA ASP A 251 9.82 -10.84 7.71
C ASP A 251 10.36 -11.56 6.47
N GLU A 252 9.47 -12.13 5.65
CA GLU A 252 9.84 -12.73 4.37
C GLU A 252 10.35 -11.67 3.38
N ALA A 253 9.73 -10.50 3.32
CA ALA A 253 10.22 -9.40 2.51
C ALA A 253 11.61 -8.95 2.98
N GLN A 254 11.85 -8.82 4.28
CA GLN A 254 13.17 -8.50 4.84
C GLN A 254 14.20 -9.58 4.50
N LEU A 255 13.83 -10.86 4.60
CA LEU A 255 14.70 -11.97 4.23
C LEU A 255 15.10 -11.92 2.74
N LEU A 256 14.16 -11.60 1.86
CA LEU A 256 14.47 -11.39 0.44
C LEU A 256 15.44 -10.23 0.24
N VAL A 257 15.22 -9.08 0.88
CA VAL A 257 16.15 -7.94 0.80
C VAL A 257 17.54 -8.29 1.35
N LEU A 258 17.61 -9.04 2.44
CA LEU A 258 18.88 -9.53 2.99
C LEU A 258 19.59 -10.45 1.99
N ASN A 259 18.87 -11.34 1.32
CA ASN A 259 19.44 -12.20 0.29
C ASN A 259 19.89 -11.40 -0.94
N VAL A 260 19.17 -10.34 -1.34
CA VAL A 260 19.67 -9.40 -2.35
C VAL A 260 21.02 -8.83 -1.93
N GLN A 261 21.18 -8.37 -0.68
CA GLN A 261 22.48 -7.88 -0.21
C GLN A 261 23.56 -8.97 -0.22
N ARG A 262 23.24 -10.20 0.22
CA ARG A 262 24.19 -11.33 0.27
C ARG A 262 24.72 -11.70 -1.11
N PHE A 263 23.85 -11.82 -2.11
CA PHE A 263 24.24 -12.25 -3.46
C PHE A 263 24.95 -11.15 -4.26
N TYR A 264 24.62 -9.88 -4.00
CA TYR A 264 25.21 -8.74 -4.70
C TYR A 264 26.46 -8.16 -4.00
N GLY A 265 27.00 -8.83 -2.97
CA GLY A 265 28.24 -8.40 -2.30
C GLY A 265 28.06 -7.23 -1.32
N GLY A 266 26.85 -7.05 -0.82
CA GLY A 266 26.52 -6.03 0.19
C GLY A 266 26.94 -6.37 1.61
N LEU A 267 27.51 -7.54 1.86
CA LEU A 267 28.04 -7.93 3.18
C LEU A 267 29.56 -8.08 3.12
N LYS A 268 30.20 -8.24 4.29
CA LYS A 268 31.65 -8.46 4.37
C LYS A 268 32.08 -9.61 3.48
N GLU A 269 33.21 -9.45 2.80
CA GLU A 269 33.77 -10.49 1.96
C GLU A 269 34.07 -11.75 2.78
N SER A 270 33.46 -12.85 2.36
CA SER A 270 33.69 -14.20 2.88
C SER A 270 33.79 -15.17 1.69
N GLU A 271 34.29 -16.38 1.93
CA GLU A 271 34.23 -17.43 0.91
C GLU A 271 32.78 -17.75 0.51
N GLY A 272 31.81 -17.62 1.42
CA GLY A 272 30.38 -17.70 1.13
C GLY A 272 29.91 -16.60 0.18
N SER A 273 30.32 -15.35 0.42
CA SER A 273 30.00 -14.23 -0.47
C SER A 273 30.53 -14.43 -1.90
N LYS A 274 31.74 -14.99 -2.06
CA LYS A 274 32.31 -15.30 -3.38
C LYS A 274 31.50 -16.36 -4.12
N ARG A 275 31.05 -17.42 -3.43
CA ARG A 275 30.20 -18.47 -4.03
C ARG A 275 28.84 -17.92 -4.47
N LYS A 276 28.20 -17.11 -3.62
CA LYS A 276 26.94 -16.43 -3.92
C LYS A 276 27.08 -15.50 -5.14
N LEU A 277 28.17 -14.73 -5.21
CA LEU A 277 28.46 -13.86 -6.34
C LEU A 277 28.77 -14.64 -7.63
N ALA A 278 29.41 -15.80 -7.53
CA ALA A 278 29.63 -16.70 -8.68
C ALA A 278 28.29 -17.21 -9.23
N LEU A 279 27.37 -17.65 -8.36
CA LEU A 279 26.03 -18.08 -8.77
C LEU A 279 25.24 -16.96 -9.48
N LEU A 280 25.36 -15.71 -8.99
CA LEU A 280 24.75 -14.55 -9.65
C LEU A 280 25.29 -14.35 -11.08
N ARG A 281 26.59 -14.48 -11.27
CA ARG A 281 27.24 -14.35 -12.59
C ARG A 281 26.89 -15.50 -13.52
N ASP A 282 26.85 -16.72 -13.00
CA ASP A 282 26.46 -17.92 -13.74
C ASP A 282 25.01 -17.81 -14.24
N PHE A 283 24.11 -17.32 -13.40
CA PHE A 283 22.73 -17.04 -13.80
C PHE A 283 22.65 -16.01 -14.93
N THR A 284 23.28 -14.84 -14.74
CA THR A 284 23.22 -13.73 -15.70
C THR A 284 23.79 -14.11 -17.06
N SER A 285 24.89 -14.85 -17.07
CA SER A 285 25.56 -15.31 -18.29
C SER A 285 24.84 -16.47 -18.99
N GLY A 286 23.83 -17.07 -18.35
CA GLY A 286 23.19 -18.29 -18.85
C GLY A 286 24.11 -19.51 -18.81
N ASN A 287 25.08 -19.53 -17.88
CA ASN A 287 26.03 -20.62 -17.75
C ASN A 287 25.30 -21.93 -17.40
N PRO A 288 25.53 -23.05 -18.12
CA PRO A 288 24.94 -24.35 -17.79
C PRO A 288 25.35 -24.89 -16.41
N ASN A 289 26.38 -24.32 -15.78
CA ASN A 289 26.78 -24.66 -14.42
C ASN A 289 25.87 -24.08 -13.34
N PHE A 290 24.97 -23.16 -13.69
CA PHE A 290 24.00 -22.63 -12.75
C PHE A 290 23.05 -23.74 -12.27
N ASP A 291 22.93 -23.89 -10.96
CA ASP A 291 22.11 -24.93 -10.33
C ASP A 291 21.17 -24.32 -9.28
N MET A 292 19.87 -24.57 -9.47
CA MET A 292 18.81 -24.11 -8.57
C MET A 292 18.94 -24.71 -7.17
N LYS A 293 19.44 -25.95 -7.04
CA LYS A 293 19.61 -26.59 -5.73
C LYS A 293 20.68 -25.88 -4.91
N LYS A 294 21.82 -25.58 -5.55
CA LYS A 294 22.90 -24.80 -4.93
C LYS A 294 22.46 -23.40 -4.55
N LEU A 295 21.62 -22.76 -5.38
CA LEU A 295 21.03 -21.46 -5.06
C LEU A 295 20.22 -21.51 -3.75
N VAL A 296 19.37 -22.52 -3.60
CA VAL A 296 18.56 -22.73 -2.39
C VAL A 296 19.45 -22.96 -1.17
N GLU A 297 20.47 -23.81 -1.29
CA GLU A 297 21.43 -24.08 -0.22
C GLU A 297 22.18 -22.82 0.21
N GLU A 298 22.71 -22.05 -0.75
CA GLU A 298 23.45 -20.82 -0.46
C GLU A 298 22.56 -19.69 0.08
N ALA A 299 21.29 -19.63 -0.33
CA ALA A 299 20.32 -18.66 0.21
C ALA A 299 19.92 -18.98 1.66
N ALA A 300 19.92 -20.26 2.05
CA ALA A 300 19.68 -20.70 3.41
C ALA A 300 20.94 -20.63 4.31
N SER A 301 22.13 -20.66 3.71
CA SER A 301 23.41 -20.53 4.44
C SER A 301 23.58 -19.13 5.05
N PHE A 302 24.15 -19.11 6.25
CA PHE A 302 24.49 -17.88 6.99
C PHE A 302 25.97 -17.47 6.84
N ASP A 303 26.74 -18.19 6.02
CA ASP A 303 28.18 -18.02 5.81
C ASP A 303 28.55 -16.92 4.79
#